data_AF-A0A2P4XYE1-F1
#
_entry.id   AF-A0A2P4XYE1-F1
#
_cell.length_a   1.000
_cell.length_b   1.000
_cell.length_c   1.000
_cell.angle_alpha   90.00
_cell.angle_beta   90.00
_cell.angle_gamma   90.00
#
_symmetry.space_group_name_H-M   'P 1'
#
loop_
_entity.id
_entity.type
_entity.pdbx_description
1 polymer ?
#
loop_
_entity_poly.entity_id
_entity_poly.type
_entity_poly.pdbx_seq_one_letter_code
_entity_poly.pdbx_strand_id
1 'polypeptide(L)'
;NKNAVLGDRSALTPGGVRVGTPALTSRGFKEAEFVKVAEFLDRAVKLCIEIQATSGKKLVDFVKAADVHEGVKQLRRDVNTLATSFEMPGFKVSEMRNKVIEE
;
A
#
# COMPACT_ATOMS: atom_id res chain seq x y z
N ASN A 1 -2.80 -5.18 -6.83
CA ASN A 1 -3.89 -6.14 -6.51
C ASN A 1 -3.31 -7.53 -6.28
N LYS A 2 -3.97 -8.41 -5.51
CA LYS A 2 -3.62 -9.85 -5.49
C LYS A 2 -3.79 -10.44 -6.89
N ASN A 3 -2.84 -11.24 -7.36
CA ASN A 3 -2.78 -11.70 -8.74
C ASN A 3 -2.17 -13.09 -8.84
N ALA A 4 -2.79 -13.97 -9.62
CA ALA A 4 -2.28 -15.31 -9.84
C ALA A 4 -0.89 -15.27 -10.49
N VAL A 5 -0.03 -16.21 -10.10
CA VAL A 5 1.27 -16.50 -10.71
C VAL A 5 1.34 -17.96 -11.12
N LEU A 6 2.32 -18.31 -11.95
CA LEU A 6 2.51 -19.69 -12.40
C LEU A 6 2.66 -20.62 -11.20
N GLY A 7 1.84 -21.67 -11.14
CA GLY A 7 1.83 -22.66 -10.06
C GLY A 7 0.76 -22.45 -9.00
N ASP A 8 0.01 -21.34 -9.03
CA ASP A 8 -1.11 -21.12 -8.12
C ASP A 8 -2.24 -22.12 -8.38
N ARG A 9 -2.75 -22.72 -7.30
CA ARG A 9 -3.88 -23.67 -7.34
C ARG A 9 -5.22 -23.03 -6.98
N SER A 10 -5.22 -21.80 -6.49
CA SER A 10 -6.39 -21.11 -5.94
C SER A 10 -6.44 -19.66 -6.41
N ALA A 11 -7.57 -19.26 -7.00
CA ALA A 11 -7.82 -17.86 -7.34
C ALA A 11 -8.14 -16.99 -6.11
N LEU A 12 -8.62 -17.59 -5.01
CA LEU A 12 -8.95 -16.89 -3.78
C LEU A 12 -7.69 -16.46 -3.02
N THR A 13 -6.65 -17.28 -3.07
CA THR A 13 -5.37 -17.12 -2.37
C THR A 13 -4.18 -17.24 -3.35
N PRO A 14 -4.03 -16.27 -4.27
CA PRO A 14 -2.94 -16.28 -5.23
C PRO A 14 -1.59 -15.93 -4.55
N GLY A 15 -0.48 -16.37 -5.14
CA GLY A 15 0.86 -16.18 -4.60
C GLY A 15 1.53 -14.85 -4.96
N GLY A 16 0.91 -14.02 -5.82
CA GLY A 16 1.53 -12.80 -6.33
C GLY A 16 0.71 -11.52 -6.18
N VAL A 17 1.36 -10.41 -6.50
CA VAL A 17 0.76 -9.08 -6.60
C VAL A 17 1.12 -8.43 -7.94
N ARG A 18 0.17 -7.72 -8.53
CA ARG A 18 0.39 -6.88 -9.72
C ARG A 18 0.41 -5.40 -9.33
N VAL A 19 1.43 -4.70 -9.81
CA VAL A 19 1.69 -3.27 -9.58
C VAL A 19 1.84 -2.58 -10.94
N GLY A 20 1.35 -1.34 -11.06
CA GLY A 20 1.48 -0.54 -12.28
C GLY A 20 1.73 0.93 -11.96
N THR A 21 2.38 1.61 -12.88
CA THR A 21 2.75 3.03 -12.78
C THR A 21 1.71 4.04 -13.31
N PRO A 22 0.79 3.74 -14.25
CA PRO A 22 0.03 4.77 -14.97
C PRO A 22 -0.69 5.81 -14.11
N ALA A 23 -1.37 5.39 -13.03
CA ALA A 23 -2.13 6.30 -12.19
C ALA A 23 -1.25 7.33 -11.45
N LEU A 24 -0.09 6.91 -10.95
CA LEU A 24 0.85 7.81 -10.26
C LEU A 24 1.61 8.68 -11.27
N THR A 25 1.96 8.13 -12.45
CA THR A 25 2.55 8.91 -13.54
C THR A 25 1.62 10.03 -14.01
N SER A 26 0.31 9.78 -14.11
CA SER A 26 -0.68 10.82 -14.42
C SER A 26 -0.78 11.93 -13.35
N ARG A 27 -0.31 11.67 -12.12
CA ARG A 27 -0.20 12.65 -11.03
C ARG A 27 1.16 13.35 -10.97
N GLY A 28 2.05 13.08 -11.93
CA GLY A 28 3.36 13.72 -12.04
C GLY A 28 4.51 12.96 -11.40
N PHE A 29 4.31 11.74 -10.88
CA PHE A 29 5.41 10.92 -10.36
C PHE A 29 6.43 10.63 -11.47
N LYS A 30 7.71 10.76 -11.13
CA LYS A 30 8.86 10.41 -11.96
C LYS A 30 9.62 9.25 -11.33
N GLU A 31 10.74 8.90 -11.94
CA GLU A 31 11.57 7.75 -11.60
C GLU A 31 11.99 7.77 -10.12
N ALA A 32 12.38 8.93 -9.59
CA ALA A 32 12.79 9.09 -8.20
C ALA A 32 11.66 8.76 -7.22
N GLU A 33 10.43 9.19 -7.50
CA GLU A 33 9.28 8.88 -6.68
C GLU A 33 8.92 7.39 -6.78
N PHE A 34 9.09 6.76 -7.94
CA PHE A 34 8.85 5.32 -8.07
C PHE A 34 9.86 4.46 -7.29
N VAL A 35 11.09 4.94 -7.10
CA VAL A 35 12.02 4.32 -6.15
C VAL A 35 11.44 4.39 -4.73
N LYS A 36 10.86 5.54 -4.33
CA LYS A 36 10.16 5.65 -3.03
C LYS A 36 8.94 4.75 -2.91
N VAL A 37 8.16 4.61 -3.98
CA VAL A 37 7.04 3.64 -4.02
C VAL A 37 7.56 2.21 -3.83
N ALA A 38 8.69 1.83 -4.45
CA ALA A 38 9.30 0.53 -4.27
C ALA A 38 9.80 0.31 -2.83
N GLU A 39 10.42 1.33 -2.21
CA GLU A 39 10.82 1.30 -0.80
C GLU A 39 9.61 1.07 0.13
N PHE A 40 8.48 1.73 -0.13
CA PHE A 40 7.26 1.50 0.64
C PHE A 40 6.68 0.09 0.46
N LEU A 41 6.72 -0.46 -0.75
CA LEU A 41 6.28 -1.84 -1.02
C LEU A 41 7.16 -2.85 -0.30
N ASP A 42 8.48 -2.68 -0.33
CA ASP A 42 9.43 -3.53 0.41
C ASP A 42 9.17 -3.46 1.92
N ARG A 43 9.00 -2.26 2.48
CA ARG A 43 8.62 -2.07 3.89
C ARG A 43 7.30 -2.77 4.22
N ALA A 44 6.29 -2.66 3.37
CA ALA A 44 5.01 -3.33 3.56
C ALA A 44 5.17 -4.86 3.61
N VAL A 45 5.94 -5.46 2.70
CA VAL A 45 6.18 -6.91 2.68
C VAL A 45 6.93 -7.37 3.92
N LYS A 46 7.94 -6.62 4.37
CA LYS A 46 8.68 -6.92 5.61
C LYS A 46 7.75 -6.91 6.83
N LEU A 47 6.89 -5.89 6.95
CA LEU A 47 5.87 -5.82 8.00
C LEU A 47 4.90 -7.01 7.92
N CYS A 48 4.44 -7.39 6.72
CA CYS A 48 3.60 -8.58 6.55
C CYS A 48 4.30 -9.86 7.03
N ILE A 49 5.59 -10.04 6.76
CA ILE A 49 6.35 -11.20 7.23
C ILE A 49 6.44 -11.22 8.76
N GLU A 50 6.76 -10.07 9.37
CA GLU A 50 6.85 -9.89 10.82
C GLU A 50 5.51 -10.19 11.52
N ILE A 51 4.42 -9.58 11.03
CA ILE A 51 3.07 -9.78 11.57
C ILE A 51 2.65 -11.25 11.39
N GLN A 52 2.94 -11.88 10.25
CA GLN A 52 2.59 -13.28 10.03
C GLN A 52 3.38 -14.23 10.93
N ALA A 53 4.61 -13.87 11.31
CA ALA A 53 5.43 -14.66 12.24
C ALA A 53 4.81 -14.74 13.65
N THR A 54 4.07 -13.70 14.07
CA THR A 54 3.43 -13.62 15.39
C THR A 54 1.96 -14.04 15.39
N SER A 55 1.20 -13.69 14.33
CA SER A 55 -0.24 -13.97 14.20
C SER A 55 -0.58 -15.31 13.52
N GLY A 56 0.38 -15.92 12.82
CA GLY A 56 0.19 -17.15 12.07
C GLY A 56 -0.45 -16.95 10.68
N LYS A 57 -0.75 -18.06 9.99
CA LYS A 57 -1.20 -18.07 8.58
C LYS A 57 -2.69 -17.79 8.38
N LYS A 58 -3.49 -17.75 9.45
CA LYS A 58 -4.94 -17.57 9.35
C LYS A 58 -5.25 -16.10 9.10
N LEU A 59 -5.91 -15.82 7.97
CA LEU A 59 -6.14 -14.45 7.51
C LEU A 59 -6.85 -13.56 8.54
N VAL A 60 -7.83 -14.11 9.27
CA VAL A 60 -8.58 -13.36 10.29
C VAL A 60 -7.67 -12.86 11.40
N ASP A 61 -6.70 -13.65 11.83
CA ASP A 61 -5.80 -13.31 12.93
C ASP A 61 -4.70 -12.35 12.43
N PHE A 62 -4.22 -12.56 11.21
CA PHE A 62 -3.31 -11.62 10.52
C PHE A 62 -3.90 -10.23 10.38
N VAL A 63 -5.16 -10.11 9.92
CA VAL A 63 -5.83 -8.81 9.72
C VAL A 63 -5.97 -8.07 11.05
N LYS A 64 -6.37 -8.76 12.12
CA LYS A 64 -6.48 -8.15 13.46
C LYS A 64 -5.13 -7.64 13.97
N ALA A 65 -4.07 -8.42 13.77
CA ALA A 65 -2.73 -8.03 14.19
C ALA A 65 -2.19 -6.85 13.37
N ALA A 66 -2.43 -6.83 12.06
CA ALA A 66 -2.01 -5.75 11.18
C ALA A 66 -2.70 -4.41 11.47
N ASP A 67 -3.99 -4.44 11.82
CA ASP A 67 -4.81 -3.24 12.09
C ASP A 67 -4.28 -2.42 13.28
N VAL A 68 -3.76 -3.11 14.29
CA VAL A 68 -3.19 -2.47 15.49
C VAL A 68 -1.68 -2.25 15.41
N HIS A 69 -1.01 -2.70 14.34
CA HIS A 69 0.44 -2.66 14.25
C HIS A 69 0.97 -1.25 13.99
N GLU A 70 1.78 -0.71 14.91
CA GLU A 70 2.32 0.65 14.81
C GLU A 70 3.16 0.89 13.55
N GLY A 71 3.92 -0.12 13.11
CA GLY A 71 4.68 -0.04 11.85
C GLY A 71 3.78 0.14 10.61
N VAL A 72 2.56 -0.43 10.63
CA VAL A 72 1.58 -0.28 9.54
C VAL A 72 0.98 1.13 9.57
N LYS A 73 0.64 1.64 10.76
CA LYS A 73 0.16 3.02 10.94
C LYS A 73 1.21 4.04 10.49
N GLN A 74 2.48 3.83 10.85
CA GLN A 74 3.56 4.70 10.42
C GLN A 74 3.78 4.64 8.90
N LEU A 75 3.76 3.45 8.29
CA LEU A 75 3.85 3.33 6.83
C LEU A 75 2.70 4.05 6.13
N ARG A 76 1.47 3.95 6.67
CA ARG A 76 0.31 4.69 6.17
C ARG A 76 0.56 6.20 6.20
N ARG A 77 1.08 6.74 7.31
CA ARG A 77 1.44 8.17 7.42
C ARG A 77 2.45 8.58 6.35
N ASP A 78 3.55 7.85 6.22
CA ASP A 78 4.62 8.18 5.27
C ASP A 78 4.12 8.16 3.81
N VAL A 79 3.35 7.13 3.44
CA VAL A 79 2.75 7.00 2.10
C VAL A 79 1.82 8.17 1.83
N ASN A 80 0.99 8.53 2.80
CA ASN A 80 0.07 9.64 2.70
C ASN A 80 0.78 10.99 2.55
N THR A 81 1.87 11.21 3.29
CA THR A 81 2.70 12.42 3.16
C THR A 81 3.27 12.55 1.75
N LEU A 82 3.82 11.46 1.18
CA LEU A 82 4.29 11.50 -0.22
C LEU A 82 3.13 11.71 -1.18
N ALA A 83 2.01 11.01 -0.99
CA ALA A 83 0.91 11.05 -1.94
C ALA A 83 0.24 12.43 -2.00
N THR A 84 0.20 13.20 -0.91
CA THR A 84 -0.45 14.53 -0.89
C THR A 84 0.43 15.68 -1.34
N SER A 85 1.74 15.47 -1.56
CA SER A 85 2.61 16.48 -2.15
C SER A 85 2.43 16.61 -3.68
N PHE A 86 1.58 15.78 -4.29
CA PHE A 86 1.28 15.81 -5.73
C PHE A 86 -0.17 16.23 -5.98
N GLU A 87 -0.36 16.99 -7.05
CA GLU A 87 -1.69 17.39 -7.51
C GLU A 87 -2.55 16.18 -7.90
N MET A 88 -3.85 16.45 -8.05
CA MET A 88 -4.82 15.46 -8.48
C MET A 88 -5.53 15.93 -9.74
N PRO A 89 -5.44 15.19 -10.86
CA PRO A 89 -6.22 15.50 -12.04
C PRO A 89 -7.72 15.27 -11.79
N GLY A 90 -8.56 16.07 -12.43
CA GLY A 90 -10.02 15.90 -12.44
C GLY A 90 -10.79 16.68 -11.37
N PHE A 91 -10.13 17.19 -10.32
CA PHE A 91 -10.73 18.09 -9.33
C PHE A 91 -9.68 18.91 -8.58
N LYS A 92 -10.10 20.00 -7.93
CA LYS A 92 -9.23 20.80 -7.08
C LYS A 92 -9.22 20.27 -5.65
N VAL A 93 -8.04 19.91 -5.16
CA VAL A 93 -7.86 19.40 -3.79
C VAL A 93 -8.32 20.42 -2.73
N SER A 94 -8.18 21.71 -2.99
CA SER A 94 -8.61 22.80 -2.10
C SER A 94 -10.13 22.86 -1.86
N GLU A 95 -10.92 22.35 -2.81
CA GLU A 95 -12.40 22.36 -2.79
C GLU A 95 -13.00 21.05 -2.24
N MET A 96 -12.16 20.08 -1.86
CA MET A 96 -12.63 18.81 -1.29
C MET A 96 -13.30 18.99 0.07
N ARG A 97 -14.31 18.15 0.35
CA ARG A 97 -14.97 18.08 1.66
C ARG A 97 -14.00 17.64 2.77
N ASN A 98 -13.21 16.60 2.51
CA ASN A 98 -12.26 16.04 3.48
C ASN A 98 -10.85 16.48 3.07
N LYS A 99 -10.24 17.36 3.86
CA LYS A 99 -8.92 17.96 3.58
C LYS A 99 -7.81 17.44 4.50
N VAL A 100 -8.20 16.68 5.52
CA VAL A 100 -7.30 16.12 6.52
C VAL A 100 -7.34 14.60 6.38
N ILE A 101 -6.17 13.98 6.52
CA ILE A 101 -6.05 12.53 6.54
C ILE A 101 -6.35 12.08 7.96
N GLU A 102 -7.46 11.37 8.14
CA GLU A 102 -7.77 10.72 9.41
C GLU A 102 -6.72 9.62 9.67
N GLU A 103 -6.16 9.59 10.89
CA GLU A 103 -5.16 8.60 11.31
C GLU A 103 -5.77 7.20 11.48
#